data_AF-A0A923PNQ9-F1
#
_entry.id   AF-A0A923PNQ9-F1
#
_cell.length_a   1.000
_cell.length_b   1.000
_cell.length_c   1.000
_cell.angle_alpha   90.00
_cell.angle_beta   90.00
_cell.angle_gamma   90.00
#
_symmetry.space_group_name_H-M   'P 1'
#
loop_
_entity.id
_entity.type
_entity.pdbx_description
1 polymer ?
#
loop_
_entity_poly.entity_id
_entity_poly.type
_entity_poly.pdbx_seq_one_letter_code
_entity_poly.pdbx_strand_id
1 'polypeptide(L)'
;MLLTRRHADPGDRLVPAVANDNDDHFYAAIDIAFTALAPEERALLHAKYLETTDVRALAAKPTLSEKAVESRLTRARAALREHLLAGLARHE
;
A
#
# COMPACT_ATOMS: atom_id res chain seq x y z
N MET A 1 -38.05 4.59 -31.10
CA MET A 1 -37.46 4.31 -29.77
C MET A 1 -36.83 2.93 -29.82
N LEU A 2 -35.49 2.90 -29.78
CA LEU A 2 -34.62 1.73 -29.94
C LEU A 2 -34.68 0.82 -28.71
N LEU A 3 -35.05 -0.45 -28.88
CA LEU A 3 -34.20 -1.66 -28.94
C LEU A 3 -33.60 -2.14 -27.60
N THR A 4 -34.16 -3.29 -27.17
CA THR A 4 -33.43 -4.48 -26.72
C THR A 4 -32.81 -4.46 -25.32
N ARG A 5 -33.63 -4.90 -24.37
CA ARG A 5 -33.22 -5.61 -23.15
C ARG A 5 -32.52 -6.92 -23.58
N ARG A 6 -31.19 -6.96 -23.55
CA ARG A 6 -30.41 -8.20 -23.60
C ARG A 6 -29.17 -8.11 -22.71
N HIS A 7 -29.01 -9.19 -21.94
CA HIS A 7 -27.83 -9.64 -21.20
C HIS A 7 -27.38 -8.82 -19.99
N ALA A 8 -27.91 -9.17 -18.82
CA ALA A 8 -27.05 -9.40 -17.67
C ALA A 8 -27.07 -10.91 -17.41
N ASP A 9 -25.91 -11.52 -17.57
CA ASP A 9 -25.64 -12.94 -17.38
C ASP A 9 -25.88 -13.33 -15.91
N PRO A 10 -26.68 -14.37 -15.58
CA PRO A 10 -26.86 -14.82 -14.21
C PRO A 10 -25.70 -15.69 -13.70
N GLY A 11 -24.57 -15.70 -14.42
CA GLY A 11 -23.35 -16.43 -14.10
C GLY A 11 -22.31 -15.64 -13.32
N ASP A 12 -22.57 -14.38 -12.95
CA ASP A 12 -21.79 -13.66 -11.93
C ASP A 12 -22.15 -14.25 -10.56
N ARG A 13 -21.79 -15.53 -10.37
CA ARG A 13 -21.44 -16.02 -9.05
C ARG A 13 -20.40 -15.02 -8.60
N LEU A 14 -20.79 -14.15 -7.67
CA LEU A 14 -19.92 -13.63 -6.64
C LEU A 14 -19.10 -14.82 -6.19
N VAL A 15 -17.95 -15.03 -6.82
CA VAL A 15 -16.99 -16.02 -6.39
C VAL A 15 -16.72 -15.54 -4.97
N PRO A 16 -17.15 -16.27 -3.92
CA PRO A 16 -16.75 -15.87 -2.59
C PRO A 16 -15.25 -15.77 -2.70
N ALA A 17 -14.71 -14.56 -2.45
CA ALA A 17 -13.28 -14.33 -2.44
C ALA A 17 -12.72 -15.48 -1.63
N VAL A 18 -12.05 -16.42 -2.31
CA VAL A 18 -11.44 -17.55 -1.65
C VAL A 18 -10.30 -16.86 -0.94
N ALA A 19 -10.57 -16.43 0.29
CA ALA A 19 -9.62 -15.82 1.17
C ALA A 19 -8.54 -16.89 1.33
N ASN A 20 -7.51 -16.81 0.51
CA ASN A 20 -6.36 -17.65 0.69
C ASN A 20 -5.80 -17.19 2.04
N ASP A 21 -5.79 -18.08 3.01
CA ASP A 21 -5.28 -17.82 4.36
C ASP A 21 -3.90 -17.12 4.33
N ASN A 22 -3.10 -17.41 3.29
CA ASN A 22 -1.83 -16.75 2.99
C ASN A 22 -1.94 -15.27 2.57
N ASP A 23 -2.96 -14.92 1.79
CA ASP A 23 -3.19 -13.53 1.37
C ASP A 23 -3.62 -12.69 2.58
N ASP A 24 -4.54 -13.20 3.40
CA ASP A 24 -5.00 -12.53 4.62
C ASP A 24 -3.85 -12.32 5.62
N HIS A 25 -2.99 -13.33 5.81
CA HIS A 25 -1.80 -13.20 6.65
C HIS A 25 -0.81 -12.16 6.09
N PHE A 26 -0.58 -12.18 4.78
CA PHE A 26 0.30 -11.20 4.14
C PHE A 26 -0.22 -9.77 4.30
N TYR A 27 -1.52 -9.54 4.10
CA TYR A 27 -2.14 -8.23 4.31
C TYR A 27 -2.08 -7.79 5.78
N ALA A 28 -2.31 -8.70 6.73
CA ALA A 28 -2.16 -8.41 8.15
C ALA A 28 -0.70 -8.03 8.50
N ALA A 29 0.29 -8.73 7.95
CA ALA A 29 1.69 -8.41 8.14
C ALA A 29 2.07 -7.04 7.53
N ILE A 30 1.49 -6.68 6.38
CA ILE A 30 1.64 -5.34 5.79
C ILE A 30 1.05 -4.27 6.71
N ASP A 31 -0.17 -4.46 7.22
CA ASP A 31 -0.83 -3.48 8.07
C ASP A 31 -0.07 -3.24 9.38
N ILE A 32 0.43 -4.32 9.99
CA ILE A 32 1.30 -4.25 11.16
C ILE A 32 2.58 -3.48 10.83
N ALA A 33 3.23 -3.81 9.71
CA ALA A 33 4.47 -3.17 9.29
C ALA A 33 4.27 -1.68 9.00
N PHE A 34 3.16 -1.30 8.37
CA PHE A 34 2.78 0.09 8.13
C PHE A 34 2.47 0.85 9.42
N THR A 35 1.86 0.19 10.40
CA THR A 35 1.53 0.79 11.71
C THR A 35 2.77 0.96 12.59
N ALA A 36 3.79 0.12 12.41
CA ALA A 36 5.06 0.23 13.13
C ALA A 36 5.95 1.39 12.67
N LEU A 37 5.72 1.92 11.46
CA LEU A 37 6.46 3.08 10.94
C LEU A 37 6.15 4.36 11.72
N ALA A 38 7.11 5.28 11.76
CA ALA A 38 6.86 6.61 12.26
C ALA A 38 5.77 7.32 11.42
N PRO A 39 4.91 8.16 12.02
CA PRO A 39 3.81 8.81 11.29
C PRO A 39 4.28 9.60 10.06
N GLU A 40 5.43 10.26 10.15
CA GLU A 40 6.03 11.02 9.04
C GLU A 40 6.47 10.11 7.89
N GLU A 41 7.04 8.94 8.20
CA GLU A 41 7.52 7.98 7.21
C GLU A 41 6.36 7.30 6.49
N ARG A 42 5.34 6.92 7.26
CA ARG A 42 4.08 6.39 6.72
C ARG A 42 3.41 7.40 5.78
N ALA A 43 3.30 8.67 6.20
CA ALA A 43 2.72 9.71 5.36
C ALA A 43 3.52 9.93 4.07
N LEU A 44 4.86 9.83 4.14
CA LEU A 44 5.71 9.97 2.96
C LEU A 44 5.56 8.81 1.98
N LEU A 45 5.47 7.58 2.48
CA LEU A 45 5.20 6.39 1.65
C LEU A 45 3.79 6.44 1.05
N HIS A 46 2.79 6.85 1.83
CA HIS A 46 1.42 7.00 1.35
C HIS A 46 1.36 7.99 0.17
N ALA A 47 1.89 9.18 0.37
CA ALA A 47 1.90 10.20 -0.68
C ALA A 47 2.68 9.73 -1.92
N LYS A 48 3.81 9.02 -1.75
CA LYS A 48 4.62 8.54 -2.87
C LYS A 48 3.96 7.40 -3.67
N TYR A 49 3.36 6.43 -2.99
CA TYR A 49 2.97 5.16 -3.60
C TYR A 49 1.46 4.98 -3.77
N LEU A 50 0.65 5.57 -2.89
CA LEU A 50 -0.83 5.49 -2.97
C LEU A 50 -1.39 6.71 -3.71
N GLU A 51 -0.85 7.90 -3.46
CA GLU A 51 -1.28 9.13 -4.14
C GLU A 51 -0.47 9.42 -5.42
N THR A 52 0.56 8.62 -5.71
CA THR A 52 1.45 8.79 -6.88
C THR A 52 2.16 10.16 -6.92
N THR A 53 2.36 10.78 -5.76
CA THR A 53 3.05 12.08 -5.66
C THR A 53 4.54 11.90 -5.96
N ASP A 54 5.10 12.73 -6.85
CA ASP A 54 6.51 12.70 -7.16
C ASP A 54 7.38 13.37 -6.07
N VAL A 55 8.70 13.12 -6.12
CA VAL A 55 9.63 13.60 -5.09
C VAL A 55 9.71 15.13 -5.07
N ARG A 56 9.59 15.78 -6.22
CA ARG A 56 9.66 17.24 -6.34
C ARG A 56 8.42 17.88 -5.72
N ALA A 57 7.24 17.32 -5.95
CA ALA A 57 6.01 17.73 -5.29
C ALA A 57 6.05 17.50 -3.76
N LEU A 58 6.62 16.38 -3.30
CA LEU A 58 6.82 16.13 -1.86
C LEU A 58 7.80 17.13 -1.22
N ALA A 59 8.82 17.56 -1.97
CA ALA A 59 9.80 18.57 -1.57
C ALA A 59 9.29 20.00 -1.69
N ALA A 60 8.13 20.24 -2.32
CA ALA A 60 7.51 21.57 -2.37
C ALA A 60 7.04 22.06 -0.99
N LYS A 61 7.04 21.18 0.03
CA LYS A 61 6.84 21.57 1.43
C LYS A 61 8.02 22.45 1.89
N PRO A 62 7.78 23.57 2.61
CA PRO A 62 8.78 24.62 2.86
C PRO A 62 10.09 24.22 3.58
N THR A 63 10.23 22.98 4.02
CA THR A 63 11.27 22.53 4.94
C THR A 63 12.11 21.36 4.43
N LEU A 64 11.85 20.83 3.23
CA LEU A 64 12.55 19.63 2.73
C LEU A 64 13.11 19.83 1.32
N SER A 65 14.39 19.51 1.14
CA SER A 65 14.97 19.35 -0.20
C SER A 65 14.56 18.01 -0.81
N GLU A 66 14.60 17.89 -2.14
CA GLU A 66 14.37 16.62 -2.83
C GLU A 66 15.29 15.51 -2.30
N LYS A 67 16.56 15.82 -2.03
CA LYS A 67 17.52 14.88 -1.43
C LYS A 67 17.12 14.42 -0.03
N ALA A 68 16.56 15.31 0.79
CA ALA A 68 16.04 14.95 2.09
C ALA A 68 14.82 14.04 1.97
N VAL A 69 13.93 14.29 1.00
CA VAL A 69 12.78 13.42 0.70
C VAL A 69 13.24 12.03 0.23
N GLU A 70 14.18 11.94 -0.71
CA GLU A 70 14.73 10.67 -1.20
C GLU A 70 15.40 9.86 -0.07
N SER A 71 16.17 10.52 0.79
CA SER A 71 16.80 9.90 1.95
C SER A 71 15.75 9.34 2.92
N ARG A 72 14.71 10.14 3.23
CA ARG A 72 13.60 9.70 4.10
C ARG A 72 12.82 8.54 3.48
N LEU A 73 12.49 8.59 2.19
CA LEU A 73 11.82 7.49 1.48
C LEU A 73 12.65 6.21 1.50
N THR A 74 13.97 6.32 1.38
CA THR A 74 14.87 5.16 1.43
C THR A 74 14.86 4.51 2.81
N ARG A 75 14.94 5.31 3.88
CA ARG A 75 14.85 4.80 5.26
C ARG A 75 13.49 4.21 5.57
N ALA A 76 12.40 4.90 5.20
CA ALA A 76 11.04 4.42 5.40
C ALA A 76 10.78 3.07 4.70
N ARG A 77 11.30 2.89 3.47
CA ARG A 77 11.21 1.61 2.75
C ARG A 77 12.02 0.50 3.43
N ALA A 78 13.20 0.82 3.93
CA ALA A 78 14.03 -0.15 4.66
C ALA A 78 13.33 -0.60 5.95
N ALA A 79 12.79 0.33 6.73
CA ALA A 79 12.03 0.05 7.95
C ALA A 79 10.76 -0.77 7.65
N LEU A 80 10.01 -0.40 6.61
CA LEU A 80 8.82 -1.16 6.21
C LEU A 80 9.18 -2.61 5.86
N ARG A 81 10.25 -2.80 5.08
CA ARG A 81 10.74 -4.13 4.72
C ARG A 81 11.16 -4.93 5.94
N GLU A 82 11.89 -4.32 6.87
CA GLU A 82 12.32 -4.97 8.11
C GLU A 82 11.11 -5.43 8.95
N HIS A 83 10.14 -4.55 9.17
CA HIS A 83 8.91 -4.90 9.89
C HIS A 83 8.09 -5.97 9.20
N LEU A 84 7.97 -5.91 7.86
CA LEU A 84 7.23 -6.90 7.08
C LEU A 84 7.89 -8.27 7.17
N LEU A 85 9.20 -8.36 6.94
CA LEU A 85 9.95 -9.62 7.06
C LEU A 85 9.87 -10.18 8.48
N ALA A 86 9.98 -9.32 9.50
CA ALA A 86 9.83 -9.73 10.89
C ALA A 86 8.40 -10.17 11.24
N GLY A 87 7.37 -9.69 10.53
CA GLY A 87 6.00 -10.14 10.68
C GLY A 87 5.79 -11.51 10.04
N LEU A 88 6.27 -11.68 8.82
CA LEU A 88 6.15 -12.93 8.06
C LEU A 88 6.93 -14.09 8.70
N ALA A 89 8.14 -13.83 9.21
CA ALA A 89 8.99 -14.84 9.84
C ALA A 89 8.46 -15.35 11.20
N ARG A 90 7.47 -14.68 11.83
CA ARG A 90 6.84 -15.15 13.08
C ARG A 90 5.79 -16.24 12.85
N HIS A 91 5.49 -16.54 11.60
CA HIS A 91 4.48 -17.51 11.18
C HIS A 91 5.07 -18.79 10.57
N GLU A 92 6.40 -18.96 10.63
CA GLU A 92 7.11 -20.21 10.30
C GLU A 92 7.37 -21.03 11.58
#